data_AF-A0AAC9WTY7-F1
#
_entry.id   AF-A0AAC9WTY7-F1
#
_cell.length_a   1.000
_cell.length_b   1.000
_cell.length_c   1.000
_cell.angle_alpha   90.00
_cell.angle_beta   90.00
_cell.angle_gamma   90.00
#
_symmetry.space_group_name_H-M   'P 1'
#
loop_
_entity.id
_entity.type
_entity.pdbx_description
1 polymer ?
#
loop_
_entity_poly.entity_id
_entity_poly.type
_entity_poly.pdbx_seq_one_letter_code
_entity_poly.pdbx_strand_id
1 'polypeptide(L)'
;MVNPPKRQDDYQDRAIDCQEAMEPGFQVIVDCMLEAGWTRGETLRALKRLIAADNMAQKENARLETQLAIARAMLRAGKPI
;
A
#
# COMPACT_ATOMS: atom_id res chain seq x y z
N MET A 1 14.02 -3.20 13.49
CA MET A 1 12.92 -2.32 13.92
C MET A 1 12.75 -1.24 12.87
N VAL A 2 11.54 -0.98 12.38
CA VAL A 2 11.30 0.06 11.35
C VAL A 2 11.21 1.41 12.07
N ASN A 3 12.04 2.37 11.67
CA ASN A 3 12.01 3.70 12.27
C ASN A 3 10.76 4.46 11.81
N PRO A 4 10.04 5.15 12.71
CA PRO A 4 8.95 6.02 12.30
C PRO A 4 9.50 7.21 11.49
N PRO A 5 8.66 7.86 10.67
CA PRO A 5 9.06 9.09 10.00
C PRO A 5 9.42 10.17 11.04
N LYS A 6 10.37 11.05 10.70
CA LYS A 6 10.85 12.12 11.60
C LYS A 6 9.72 13.07 12.02
N ARG A 7 8.76 13.29 11.12
CA ARG A 7 7.55 14.10 11.30
C ARG A 7 6.38 13.46 10.56
N GLN A 8 5.16 13.68 11.07
CA GLN A 8 3.95 13.14 10.43
C GLN A 8 3.63 13.87 9.12
N ASP A 9 3.79 15.19 9.12
CA ASP A 9 3.61 16.05 7.95
C ASP A 9 4.68 15.81 6.88
N ASP A 10 4.46 16.38 5.70
CA ASP A 10 5.40 16.28 4.60
C ASP A 10 6.70 17.06 4.89
N TYR A 11 7.81 16.52 4.42
CA TYR A 11 9.11 17.16 4.46
C TYR A 11 10.01 16.64 3.35
N GLN A 12 10.99 17.46 2.94
CA GLN A 12 11.82 17.23 1.76
C GLN A 12 12.34 15.79 1.61
N ASP A 13 12.88 15.22 2.68
CA ASP A 13 13.50 13.89 2.65
C ASP A 13 12.56 12.74 3.10
N ARG A 14 11.26 13.00 3.29
CA ARG A 14 10.33 11.99 3.84
C ARG A 14 10.26 10.73 3.00
N ALA A 15 10.27 10.87 1.67
CA ALA A 15 10.29 9.73 0.76
C ALA A 15 11.57 8.90 0.91
N ILE A 16 12.72 9.55 1.07
CA ILE A 16 14.03 8.88 1.24
C ILE A 16 14.07 8.17 2.58
N ASP A 17 13.68 8.83 3.67
CA ASP A 17 13.61 8.23 5.00
C ASP A 17 12.70 6.99 5.03
N CYS A 18 11.54 7.06 4.37
CA CYS A 18 10.64 5.91 4.24
C CYS A 18 11.28 4.76 3.45
N GLN A 19 11.99 5.07 2.36
CA GLN A 19 12.68 4.06 1.57
C GLN A 19 13.78 3.36 2.40
N GLU A 20 14.62 4.13 3.09
CA GLU A 20 15.67 3.59 3.96
C GLU A 20 15.09 2.72 5.08
N ALA A 21 13.96 3.13 5.67
CA ALA A 21 13.29 2.35 6.70
C ALA A 21 12.70 1.03 6.17
N MET A 22 12.27 0.99 4.90
CA MET A 22 11.73 -0.21 4.25
C MET A 22 12.80 -1.16 3.71
N GLU A 23 13.98 -0.65 3.34
CA GLU A 23 15.02 -1.40 2.64
C GLU A 23 15.43 -2.70 3.36
N PRO A 24 15.65 -2.74 4.68
CA PRO A 24 15.99 -4.00 5.36
C PRO A 24 14.93 -5.09 5.17
N GLY A 25 13.65 -4.73 5.29
CA GLY A 25 12.55 -5.67 5.08
C GLY A 25 12.45 -6.12 3.62
N PHE A 26 12.72 -5.21 2.69
CA PHE A 26 12.79 -5.55 1.27
C PHE A 26 13.91 -6.54 0.95
N GLN A 27 15.11 -6.37 1.52
CA GLN A 27 16.22 -7.32 1.32
C GLN A 27 15.87 -8.71 1.87
N VAL A 28 15.26 -8.78 3.06
CA VAL A 28 14.80 -10.07 3.62
C VAL A 28 13.82 -10.78 2.68
N ILE A 29 12.85 -10.05 2.10
CA ILE A 29 11.91 -10.64 1.13
C ILE A 29 12.66 -11.15 -0.09
N VAL A 30 13.59 -10.36 -0.64
CA VAL A 30 14.39 -10.78 -1.78
C VAL A 30 15.14 -12.07 -1.47
N ASP A 31 15.87 -12.10 -0.35
CA ASP A 31 16.73 -13.21 0.02
C ASP A 31 15.91 -14.50 0.21
N CYS A 32 14.78 -14.42 0.91
CA CYS A 32 13.87 -15.57 1.06
C CYS A 32 13.38 -16.12 -0.29
N MET A 33 13.11 -15.24 -1.27
CA MET A 33 12.67 -15.69 -2.59
C MET A 33 13.81 -16.32 -3.38
N LEU A 34 15.04 -15.80 -3.25
CA LEU A 34 16.24 -16.41 -3.84
C LEU A 34 16.51 -17.80 -3.24
N GLU A 35 16.40 -17.93 -1.92
CA GLU A 35 16.53 -19.21 -1.20
C GLU A 35 15.46 -20.23 -1.64
N ALA A 36 14.26 -19.75 -1.99
CA ALA A 36 13.20 -20.56 -2.58
C ALA A 36 13.42 -20.90 -4.07
N GLY A 37 14.56 -20.49 -4.65
CA GLY A 37 14.95 -20.80 -6.04
C GLY A 37 14.41 -19.82 -7.08
N TRP A 38 13.82 -18.70 -6.68
CA TRP A 38 13.37 -17.68 -7.63
C TRP A 38 14.57 -16.85 -8.10
N THR A 39 14.49 -16.32 -9.31
CA THR A 39 15.43 -15.30 -9.76
C THR A 39 15.06 -13.94 -9.16
N ARG A 40 16.07 -13.09 -8.95
CA ARG A 40 15.84 -11.68 -8.55
C ARG A 40 14.86 -10.97 -9.49
N GLY A 41 14.93 -11.25 -10.79
CA GLY A 41 14.02 -10.69 -11.78
C GLY A 41 12.56 -11.09 -11.56
N GLU A 42 12.30 -12.35 -11.21
CA GLU A 42 10.95 -12.83 -10.89
C GLU A 42 10.40 -12.18 -9.63
N THR A 43 11.21 -12.11 -8.57
CA THR A 43 10.84 -11.47 -7.30
C THR A 43 10.44 -10.01 -7.52
N LEU A 44 11.26 -9.23 -8.23
CA LEU A 44 10.97 -7.82 -8.48
C LEU A 44 9.74 -7.62 -9.38
N ARG A 45 9.54 -8.49 -10.38
CA ARG A 45 8.33 -8.45 -11.22
C ARG A 45 7.08 -8.79 -10.43
N ALA A 46 7.13 -9.78 -9.56
CA ALA A 46 6.02 -10.15 -8.69
C ALA A 46 5.66 -9.01 -7.72
N LEU A 47 6.65 -8.45 -7.02
CA LEU A 47 6.44 -7.33 -6.10
C LEU A 47 5.82 -6.11 -6.78
N LYS A 48 6.29 -5.72 -7.98
CA LYS A 48 5.67 -4.63 -8.76
C LYS A 48 4.19 -4.88 -9.06
N ARG A 49 3.83 -6.12 -9.42
CA ARG A 49 2.44 -6.49 -9.69
C ARG A 49 1.58 -6.49 -8.42
N LEU A 50 2.12 -6.93 -7.29
CA LEU A 50 1.42 -6.90 -6.00
C LEU A 50 1.14 -5.46 -5.56
N ILE A 51 2.12 -4.55 -5.66
CA ILE A 51 1.93 -3.13 -5.32
C ILE A 51 0.87 -2.50 -6.23
N ALA A 52 0.92 -2.78 -7.53
CA ALA A 52 -0.10 -2.29 -8.47
C ALA A 52 -1.51 -2.82 -8.13
N ALA A 53 -1.62 -4.11 -7.81
CA ALA A 53 -2.88 -4.73 -7.43
C ALA A 53 -3.45 -4.14 -6.12
N ASP A 54 -2.61 -3.96 -5.10
CA ASP A 54 -3.00 -3.35 -3.83
C ASP A 54 -3.49 -1.91 -4.04
N ASN A 55 -2.76 -1.10 -4.79
CA ASN A 55 -3.17 0.28 -5.12
C ASN A 55 -4.54 0.34 -5.82
N MET A 56 -4.81 -0.57 -6.76
CA MET A 56 -6.12 -0.65 -7.41
C MET A 56 -7.22 -1.06 -6.43
N ALA A 57 -6.96 -2.05 -5.59
CA ALA A 57 -7.92 -2.52 -4.59
C ALA A 57 -8.26 -1.41 -3.58
N GLN A 58 -7.25 -0.70 -3.06
CA GLN A 58 -7.45 0.42 -2.13
C GLN A 58 -8.29 1.53 -2.75
N LYS A 59 -8.04 1.85 -4.03
CA LYS A 59 -8.82 2.87 -4.76
C LYS A 59 -10.30 2.48 -4.89
N GLU A 60 -10.58 1.25 -5.31
CA GLU A 60 -11.97 0.80 -5.47
C GLU A 60 -12.67 0.64 -4.10
N ASN A 61 -11.96 0.19 -3.06
CA ASN A 61 -12.49 0.15 -1.71
C ASN A 61 -12.89 1.55 -1.22
N ALA A 62 -12.02 2.56 -1.38
CA ALA A 62 -12.34 3.94 -1.00
C ALA A 62 -13.56 4.49 -1.77
N ARG A 63 -13.70 4.12 -3.06
CA ARG A 63 -14.87 4.47 -3.87
C ARG A 63 -16.14 3.83 -3.33
N LEU A 64 -16.11 2.52 -3.04
CA LEU A 64 -17.25 1.78 -2.51
C LEU A 64 -17.64 2.30 -1.11
N GLU A 65 -16.68 2.60 -0.25
CA GLU A 65 -16.92 3.20 1.06
C GLU A 65 -17.62 4.55 0.94
N THR A 66 -17.20 5.38 -0.02
CA THR A 66 -17.85 6.67 -0.31
C THR A 66 -19.30 6.47 -0.75
N GLN A 67 -19.54 5.55 -1.70
CA GLN A 67 -20.89 5.24 -2.17
C GLN A 67 -21.79 4.71 -1.05
N LEU A 68 -21.23 3.83 -0.21
CA LEU A 68 -21.94 3.27 0.93
C LEU A 68 -22.27 4.34 1.96
N ALA A 69 -21.37 5.29 2.21
CA ALA A 69 -21.62 6.42 3.10
C ALA A 69 -22.76 7.31 2.57
N ILE A 70 -22.79 7.59 1.26
CA ILE A 70 -23.86 8.36 0.61
C ILE A 70 -25.20 7.61 0.71
N ALA A 71 -25.24 6.32 0.35
CA ALA A 71 -26.46 5.52 0.42
C ALA A 71 -27.01 5.45 1.86
N ARG A 72 -26.12 5.28 2.86
CA ARG A 72 -26.49 5.32 4.28
C ARG A 72 -27.05 6.69 4.68
N ALA A 73 -26.52 7.79 4.16
CA ALA A 73 -27.04 9.12 4.42
C ALA A 73 -28.41 9.35 3.75
N MET A 74 -28.62 8.88 2.52
CA MET A 74 -29.91 8.95 1.82
C MET A 74 -31.01 8.19 2.57
N LEU A 75 -30.72 6.96 3.02
CA LEU A 75 -31.62 6.16 3.85
C LEU A 75 -32.01 6.89 5.14
N ARG A 76 -31.04 7.47 5.86
CA ARG A 76 -31.31 8.27 7.08
C ARG A 76 -32.16 9.50 6.79
N ALA A 77 -32.02 10.10 5.61
CA ALA A 77 -32.79 11.27 5.19
C ALA A 77 -34.17 10.90 4.61
N GLY A 78 -34.54 9.62 4.55
CA GLY A 78 -35.79 9.16 3.94
C GLY A 78 -35.86 9.40 2.43
N LYS A 79 -34.71 9.59 1.76
CA LYS A 79 -34.62 9.79 0.31
C LYS A 79 -34.50 8.44 -0.39
N PRO A 80 -35.09 8.27 -1.59
CA PRO A 80 -34.84 7.09 -2.41
C PRO A 80 -33.35 6.99 -2.79
N ILE A 81 -32.85 5.76 -2.87
CA ILE A 81 -31.46 5.42 -3.27
C ILE A 81 -31.33 5.53 -4.78
#